data_AF-A0A964PW42-F1
#
_entry.id   AF-A0A964PW42-F1
#
_cell.length_a   1.000
_cell.length_b   1.000
_cell.length_c   1.000
_cell.angle_alpha   90.00
_cell.angle_beta   90.00
_cell.angle_gamma   90.00
#
_symmetry.space_group_name_H-M   'P 1'
#
loop_
_entity.id
_entity.type
_entity.pdbx_description
1 polymer ?
#
loop_
_entity_poly.entity_id
_entity_poly.type
_entity_poly.pdbx_seq_one_letter_code
_entity_poly.pdbx_strand_id
1 'polypeptide(L)'
;MAPRNNQGDDRTGAERGHVPRESWVSWSGPPFFGKIHRAFVVNKCFLLPRAPQRGRLPLAYRRPVRTHRDPSSREERRVSSLERRSTVAVDVGGVTVGGDAPVVVQSMTNTDTADVLSTLQQIKLLADAGSEIVRVTVNHDAAAAAVPEIVDRLRDEGYATPIVGDFHYNGHLLLTKFPAAARALDKLRINPGNVGTKHRDANFTQIVRVAIEHGKPVRIGVNWGSLDQRMLTELMDANASSPRPKPAQAVLMDALVESAVRSAALAEETGLGHDRIVLSAKVSSVRELVTVYRALAERTDHPLHLGLTEAGLGTKGIVATTAALAPLLLEGIGDTIRVSLTPKPDGDRAEEVRVARQILQSLGIRHFEPQVTSCPGCGRTTSTFFQEMAQDITSYIRDMMPIWRREYPGVEEMDVAVMGCVVNGPGESKQANIGISLPGTFEEPTAPVYIDGEHAVTLRGEGLVEEFKGILFDYVRRTYGAEVSAGNPSK
;
A
#
# COMPACT_ATOMS: atom_id res chain seq x y z
N MET A 1 25.93 -13.27 53.45
CA MET A 1 27.29 -13.47 54.02
C MET A 1 28.06 -14.40 53.09
N ALA A 2 29.11 -13.90 52.43
CA ALA A 2 30.25 -14.74 52.03
C ALA A 2 30.97 -15.20 53.32
N PRO A 3 31.79 -16.28 53.32
CA PRO A 3 33.16 -16.27 52.74
C PRO A 3 33.59 -17.68 52.22
N ARG A 4 34.79 -18.02 51.72
CA ARG A 4 36.03 -17.40 51.20
C ARG A 4 36.90 -18.53 50.59
N ASN A 5 37.77 -18.12 49.66
CA ASN A 5 38.93 -18.83 49.08
C ASN A 5 40.02 -19.27 50.07
N ASN A 6 40.83 -20.27 49.65
CA ASN A 6 42.31 -20.37 49.70
C ASN A 6 42.71 -21.78 49.21
N GLN A 7 43.81 -22.13 48.54
CA GLN A 7 45.10 -21.56 48.07
C GLN A 7 45.59 -22.60 47.01
N GLY A 8 46.23 -22.28 45.87
CA GLY A 8 47.61 -21.77 45.72
C GLY A 8 48.62 -22.90 45.98
N ASP A 9 49.69 -23.18 45.23
CA ASP A 9 50.27 -22.68 43.98
C ASP A 9 51.49 -23.60 43.68
N ASP A 10 51.98 -23.52 42.45
CA ASP A 10 53.41 -23.33 42.12
C ASP A 10 54.27 -24.41 41.41
N ARG A 11 55.10 -23.84 40.50
CA ARG A 11 56.28 -24.34 39.74
C ARG A 11 56.06 -24.68 38.26
N THR A 12 56.22 -23.74 37.31
CA THR A 12 57.42 -23.00 36.79
C THR A 12 58.03 -23.65 35.54
N GLY A 13 58.16 -22.88 34.45
CA GLY A 13 59.03 -23.21 33.32
C GLY A 13 58.64 -22.49 32.01
N ALA A 14 59.33 -21.40 31.71
CA ALA A 14 59.16 -20.55 30.52
C ALA A 14 59.57 -21.25 29.21
N GLU A 15 58.92 -20.93 28.09
CA GLU A 15 59.52 -20.12 27.01
C GLU A 15 58.65 -20.04 25.74
N ARG A 16 58.94 -18.97 25.00
CA ARG A 16 58.35 -18.43 23.78
C ARG A 16 58.08 -19.47 22.69
N GLY A 17 56.91 -19.37 22.05
CA GLY A 17 56.62 -20.10 20.81
C GLY A 17 55.46 -19.46 20.06
N HIS A 18 55.76 -18.94 18.86
CA HIS A 18 54.81 -18.49 17.84
C HIS A 18 53.62 -19.44 17.66
N VAL A 19 52.40 -18.90 17.56
CA VAL A 19 51.23 -19.63 17.05
C VAL A 19 50.96 -19.16 15.61
N PRO A 20 50.84 -20.08 14.63
CA PRO A 20 50.83 -19.74 13.21
C PRO A 20 49.45 -19.24 12.74
N ARG A 21 49.46 -18.18 11.93
CA ARG A 21 48.36 -17.75 11.07
C ARG A 21 48.68 -18.12 9.62
N GLU A 22 47.98 -19.11 9.06
CA GLU A 22 47.72 -19.26 7.62
C GLU A 22 46.36 -20.00 7.51
N SER A 23 45.41 -19.66 6.64
CA SER A 23 45.57 -19.37 5.22
C SER A 23 44.47 -18.44 4.67
N TRP A 24 44.88 -17.30 4.11
CA TRP A 24 44.17 -16.60 3.04
C TRP A 24 45.18 -16.47 1.89
N VAL A 25 44.92 -17.17 0.80
CA VAL A 25 45.80 -17.19 -0.37
C VAL A 25 45.57 -15.92 -1.17
N SER A 26 46.55 -15.02 -1.15
CA SER A 26 46.69 -13.87 -2.05
C SER A 26 47.32 -14.33 -3.37
N TRP A 27 46.66 -14.05 -4.50
CA TRP A 27 47.25 -14.14 -5.83
C TRP A 27 47.70 -12.75 -6.29
N SER A 28 49.00 -12.59 -6.50
CA SER A 28 49.62 -11.45 -7.18
C SER A 28 50.44 -11.96 -8.37
N GLY A 29 50.11 -11.49 -9.58
CA GLY A 29 50.80 -11.74 -10.85
C GLY A 29 50.40 -10.70 -11.92
N PRO A 30 51.22 -10.47 -12.96
CA PRO A 30 51.65 -9.13 -13.43
C PRO A 30 50.84 -8.54 -14.62
N PRO A 31 51.10 -7.27 -15.02
CA PRO A 31 50.19 -6.50 -15.88
C PRO A 31 50.44 -6.74 -17.37
N PHE A 32 49.36 -6.97 -18.13
CA PHE A 32 49.42 -7.02 -19.60
C PHE A 32 48.98 -5.69 -20.21
N PHE A 33 49.95 -4.94 -20.71
CA PHE A 33 49.79 -3.83 -21.64
C PHE A 33 49.56 -4.40 -23.06
N GLY A 34 48.35 -4.24 -23.59
CA GLY A 34 47.97 -4.61 -24.95
C GLY A 34 47.73 -3.38 -25.82
N LYS A 35 48.61 -3.20 -26.80
CA LYS A 35 48.74 -2.10 -27.76
C LYS A 35 47.44 -1.68 -28.46
N ILE A 36 47.11 -0.38 -28.40
CA ILE A 36 46.17 0.29 -29.30
C ILE A 36 46.93 0.65 -30.58
N HIS A 37 46.57 0.02 -31.71
CA HIS A 37 47.06 0.44 -33.02
C HIS A 37 46.26 1.63 -33.54
N ARG A 38 46.96 2.78 -33.66
CA ARG A 38 46.61 3.86 -34.58
C ARG A 38 46.87 3.40 -36.01
N ALA A 39 45.88 3.55 -36.88
CA ALA A 39 46.08 3.78 -38.31
C ALA A 39 45.19 4.95 -38.73
N PHE A 40 45.85 6.07 -39.03
CA PHE A 40 45.31 7.18 -39.80
C PHE A 40 45.39 6.82 -41.29
N VAL A 41 44.41 7.26 -42.10
CA VAL A 41 44.55 7.96 -43.40
C VAL A 41 43.19 7.88 -44.15
N VAL A 42 42.37 8.94 -44.10
CA VAL A 42 42.15 10.05 -45.09
C VAL A 42 40.93 9.84 -46.00
N ASN A 43 40.01 10.82 -45.89
CA ASN A 43 39.02 11.37 -46.83
C ASN A 43 38.29 10.48 -47.84
N LYS A 44 36.95 10.56 -47.81
CA LYS A 44 36.19 11.10 -48.94
C LYS A 44 34.81 11.63 -48.52
N CYS A 45 34.57 12.87 -48.93
CA CYS A 45 33.32 13.61 -48.86
C CYS A 45 32.11 12.81 -49.38
N PHE A 46 30.98 12.90 -48.69
CA PHE A 46 29.66 12.78 -49.32
C PHE A 46 28.66 13.78 -48.70
N LEU A 47 28.48 14.85 -49.47
CA LEU A 47 27.31 15.70 -49.70
C LEU A 47 26.05 15.45 -48.83
N LEU A 48 25.71 16.46 -48.01
CA LEU A 48 24.35 16.73 -47.53
C LEU A 48 23.50 17.33 -48.67
N PRO A 49 22.29 16.82 -48.97
CA PRO A 49 21.36 17.52 -49.84
C PRO A 49 20.61 18.64 -49.10
N ARG A 50 20.51 19.76 -49.81
CA ARG A 50 19.79 20.99 -49.44
C ARG A 50 18.28 20.78 -49.25
N ALA A 51 17.72 21.65 -48.41
CA ALA A 51 16.28 21.89 -48.24
C ALA A 51 15.55 22.27 -49.54
N PRO A 52 14.25 21.95 -49.68
CA PRO A 52 13.33 22.67 -50.53
C PRO A 52 12.51 23.71 -49.74
N GLN A 53 12.32 24.86 -50.38
CA GLN A 53 11.54 26.00 -49.92
C GLN A 53 10.03 25.82 -50.12
N ARG A 54 9.27 26.51 -49.26
CA ARG A 54 7.97 27.20 -49.49
C ARG A 54 6.75 26.34 -49.89
N GLY A 55 5.92 26.06 -48.87
CA GLY A 55 4.47 25.92 -49.02
C GLY A 55 3.76 26.83 -48.02
N ARG A 56 2.97 27.79 -48.50
CA ARG A 56 2.10 28.68 -47.71
C ARG A 56 0.91 27.88 -47.16
N LEU A 57 0.61 28.01 -45.88
CA LEU A 57 -0.70 27.67 -45.29
C LEU A 57 -1.32 28.95 -44.71
N PRO A 58 -2.56 29.33 -45.07
CA PRO A 58 -3.23 30.46 -44.45
C PRO A 58 -4.15 29.95 -43.34
N LEU A 59 -3.95 30.40 -42.11
CA LEU A 59 -5.03 30.39 -41.12
C LEU A 59 -4.83 31.57 -40.16
N ALA A 60 -5.60 32.62 -40.42
CA ALA A 60 -5.88 33.67 -39.46
C ALA A 60 -6.68 33.07 -38.31
N TYR A 61 -6.06 32.89 -37.14
CA TYR A 61 -6.78 32.64 -35.91
C TYR A 61 -6.81 33.94 -35.11
N ARG A 62 -7.89 34.71 -35.29
CA ARG A 62 -8.21 35.84 -34.41
C ARG A 62 -8.50 35.27 -33.01
N ARG A 63 -7.71 35.66 -32.01
CA ARG A 63 -8.03 35.42 -30.59
C ARG A 63 -9.29 36.22 -30.21
N PRO A 64 -10.35 35.60 -29.66
CA PRO A 64 -11.36 36.36 -28.95
C PRO A 64 -10.82 36.73 -27.57
N VAL A 65 -10.90 38.02 -27.24
CA VAL A 65 -10.72 38.54 -25.89
C VAL A 65 -11.87 37.97 -25.04
N ARG A 66 -11.55 37.12 -24.05
CA ARG A 66 -12.55 36.68 -23.06
C ARG A 66 -12.64 37.72 -21.96
N THR A 67 -13.76 38.44 -21.95
CA THR A 67 -14.26 39.22 -20.82
C THR A 67 -14.76 38.28 -19.71
N HIS A 68 -14.51 38.66 -18.46
CA HIS A 68 -15.05 38.17 -17.18
C HIS A 68 -15.29 36.64 -17.03
N ARG A 69 -14.45 35.99 -16.20
CA ARG A 69 -14.69 34.62 -15.71
C ARG A 69 -15.63 34.64 -14.50
N ASP A 70 -16.71 33.91 -14.65
CA ASP A 70 -17.69 33.50 -13.64
C ASP A 70 -17.06 32.52 -12.62
N PRO A 71 -17.34 32.61 -11.30
CA PRO A 71 -16.75 31.75 -10.28
C PRO A 71 -17.17 30.27 -10.36
N SER A 72 -18.15 29.92 -11.21
CA SER A 72 -18.66 28.57 -11.46
C SER A 72 -17.67 27.61 -12.14
N SER A 73 -16.53 28.11 -12.64
CA SER A 73 -15.56 27.33 -13.42
C SER A 73 -14.63 26.38 -12.63
N ARG A 74 -14.85 26.19 -11.31
CA ARG A 74 -14.11 25.20 -10.51
C ARG A 74 -14.73 23.80 -10.54
N GLU A 75 -16.02 23.69 -10.89
CA GLU A 75 -16.73 22.40 -10.89
C GLU A 75 -16.35 21.50 -12.08
N GLU A 76 -15.93 22.09 -13.21
CA GLU A 76 -15.63 21.35 -14.45
C GLU A 76 -14.28 20.63 -14.50
N ARG A 77 -13.50 20.61 -13.40
CA ARG A 77 -12.16 19.97 -13.38
C ARG A 77 -11.97 18.90 -12.32
N ARG A 78 -13.05 18.33 -11.77
CA ARG A 78 -12.95 17.00 -11.17
C ARG A 78 -12.62 16.01 -12.29
N VAL A 79 -11.44 15.41 -12.22
CA VAL A 79 -11.11 14.17 -12.97
C VAL A 79 -12.32 13.25 -12.82
N SER A 80 -12.84 12.73 -13.94
CA SER A 80 -14.02 11.85 -13.93
C SER A 80 -13.87 10.84 -12.80
N SER A 81 -14.85 10.76 -11.90
CA SER A 81 -14.85 9.80 -10.79
C SER A 81 -14.52 8.42 -11.36
N LEU A 82 -13.48 7.79 -10.83
CA LEU A 82 -13.06 6.46 -11.27
C LEU A 82 -14.26 5.51 -11.21
N GLU A 83 -14.64 4.94 -12.34
CA GLU A 83 -15.76 3.99 -12.42
C GLU A 83 -15.37 2.71 -11.69
N ARG A 84 -16.05 2.40 -10.59
CA ARG A 84 -15.81 1.18 -9.80
C ARG A 84 -16.51 0.01 -10.47
N ARG A 85 -15.88 -1.16 -10.46
CA ARG A 85 -16.55 -2.42 -10.83
C ARG A 85 -17.67 -2.69 -9.83
N SER A 86 -18.88 -2.94 -10.34
CA SER A 86 -20.02 -3.35 -9.50
C SER A 86 -19.73 -4.67 -8.81
N THR A 87 -19.96 -4.71 -7.50
CA THR A 87 -19.80 -5.91 -6.66
C THR A 87 -20.89 -5.99 -5.62
N VAL A 88 -21.12 -7.18 -5.07
CA VAL A 88 -21.95 -7.31 -3.86
C VAL A 88 -21.25 -6.72 -2.64
N ALA A 89 -22.01 -6.20 -1.68
CA ALA A 89 -21.46 -5.68 -0.43
C ALA A 89 -21.31 -6.82 0.60
N VAL A 90 -20.13 -6.94 1.20
CA VAL A 90 -19.83 -7.91 2.26
C VAL A 90 -19.52 -7.17 3.56
N ASP A 91 -20.37 -7.33 4.57
CA ASP A 91 -20.10 -6.79 5.91
C ASP A 91 -19.04 -7.64 6.65
N VAL A 92 -17.99 -6.98 7.12
CA VAL A 92 -16.91 -7.55 7.93
C VAL A 92 -16.86 -6.80 9.25
N GLY A 93 -17.65 -7.23 10.24
CA GLY A 93 -17.66 -6.65 11.58
C GLY A 93 -18.00 -5.15 11.60
N GLY A 94 -18.90 -4.70 10.72
CA GLY A 94 -19.29 -3.29 10.55
C GLY A 94 -18.53 -2.55 9.45
N VAL A 95 -17.46 -3.14 8.88
CA VAL A 95 -16.75 -2.58 7.73
C VAL A 95 -17.24 -3.25 6.45
N THR A 96 -17.90 -2.49 5.59
CA THR A 96 -18.41 -2.99 4.29
C THR A 96 -17.29 -3.06 3.26
N VAL A 97 -17.15 -4.20 2.59
CA VAL A 97 -16.22 -4.42 1.47
C VAL A 97 -17.02 -4.74 0.20
N GLY A 98 -16.83 -3.95 -0.87
CA GLY A 98 -17.58 -4.08 -2.12
C GLY A 98 -18.84 -3.20 -2.16
N GLY A 99 -19.66 -3.37 -3.19
CA GLY A 99 -20.73 -2.44 -3.52
C GLY A 99 -20.18 -1.03 -3.78
N ASP A 100 -20.90 -0.03 -3.27
CA ASP A 100 -20.50 1.38 -3.35
C ASP A 100 -19.51 1.79 -2.24
N ALA A 101 -19.05 0.84 -1.41
CA ALA A 101 -18.16 1.15 -0.31
C ALA A 101 -16.77 1.62 -0.80
N PRO A 102 -16.12 2.53 -0.05
CA PRO A 102 -14.75 2.93 -0.35
C PRO A 102 -13.79 1.74 -0.29
N VAL A 103 -12.71 1.77 -1.08
CA VAL A 103 -11.70 0.69 -1.07
C VAL A 103 -11.06 0.60 0.31
N VAL A 104 -11.16 -0.57 0.95
CA VAL A 104 -10.78 -0.77 2.35
C VAL A 104 -9.29 -1.12 2.49
N VAL A 105 -8.57 -0.46 3.40
CA VAL A 105 -7.17 -0.75 3.74
C VAL A 105 -7.10 -1.85 4.80
N GLN A 106 -6.34 -2.92 4.53
CA GLN A 106 -6.11 -4.00 5.50
C GLN A 106 -4.63 -4.28 5.70
N SER A 107 -4.32 -4.88 6.83
CA SER A 107 -2.98 -5.34 7.19
C SER A 107 -3.02 -6.73 7.83
N MET A 108 -1.84 -7.22 8.24
CA MET A 108 -1.73 -8.45 9.01
C MET A 108 -0.66 -8.31 10.09
N THR A 109 -0.91 -8.88 11.26
CA THR A 109 0.13 -9.00 12.29
C THR A 109 1.27 -9.92 11.83
N ASN A 110 2.42 -9.83 12.50
CA ASN A 110 3.54 -10.76 12.37
C ASN A 110 4.01 -11.32 13.71
N THR A 111 3.30 -11.01 14.80
CA THR A 111 3.50 -11.61 16.13
C THR A 111 2.96 -13.03 16.18
N ASP A 112 3.46 -13.82 17.13
CA ASP A 112 2.81 -15.09 17.49
C ASP A 112 1.45 -14.77 18.13
N THR A 113 0.37 -15.27 17.54
CA THR A 113 -0.99 -15.00 18.03
C THR A 113 -1.25 -15.62 19.40
N ALA A 114 -0.48 -16.62 19.83
CA ALA A 114 -0.54 -17.10 21.21
C ALA A 114 0.02 -16.09 22.23
N ASP A 115 0.87 -15.15 21.80
CA ASP A 115 1.25 -13.99 22.60
C ASP A 115 0.16 -12.91 22.49
N VAL A 116 -0.79 -12.98 23.42
CA VAL A 116 -1.96 -12.09 23.52
C VAL A 116 -1.52 -10.63 23.56
N LEU A 117 -0.57 -10.28 24.44
CA LEU A 117 -0.19 -8.88 24.67
C LEU A 117 0.55 -8.29 23.47
N SER A 118 1.50 -9.04 22.91
CA SER A 118 2.22 -8.57 21.73
C SER A 118 1.29 -8.42 20.53
N THR A 119 0.36 -9.36 20.33
CA THR A 119 -0.59 -9.31 19.22
C THR A 119 -1.61 -8.19 19.39
N LEU A 120 -2.16 -8.01 20.60
CA LEU A 120 -3.03 -6.90 20.95
C LEU A 120 -2.38 -5.55 20.64
N GLN A 121 -1.16 -5.32 21.12
CA GLN A 121 -0.44 -4.06 20.91
C GLN A 121 -0.16 -3.80 19.42
N GLN A 122 0.15 -4.85 18.66
CA GLN A 122 0.40 -4.68 17.23
C GLN A 122 -0.90 -4.45 16.43
N ILE A 123 -2.03 -5.05 16.82
CA ILE A 123 -3.33 -4.73 16.21
C ILE A 123 -3.67 -3.26 16.43
N LYS A 124 -3.49 -2.75 17.66
CA LYS A 124 -3.70 -1.33 17.98
C LYS A 124 -2.81 -0.43 17.12
N LEU A 125 -1.51 -0.72 17.05
CA LEU A 125 -0.58 -0.01 16.16
C LEU A 125 -1.07 0.06 14.71
N LEU A 126 -1.56 -1.07 14.17
CA LEU A 126 -2.06 -1.14 12.81
C LEU A 126 -3.37 -0.37 12.62
N ALA A 127 -4.30 -0.47 13.59
CA ALA A 127 -5.55 0.27 13.59
C ALA A 127 -5.31 1.79 13.66
N ASP A 128 -4.45 2.24 14.57
CA ASP A 128 -4.07 3.65 14.75
C ASP A 128 -3.38 4.21 13.50
N ALA A 129 -2.63 3.37 12.77
CA ALA A 129 -2.05 3.74 11.48
C ALA A 129 -3.09 3.85 10.34
N GLY A 130 -4.33 3.42 10.56
CA GLY A 130 -5.44 3.47 9.61
C GLY A 130 -5.77 2.15 8.92
N SER A 131 -5.37 1.00 9.49
CA SER A 131 -5.83 -0.30 9.02
C SER A 131 -7.28 -0.50 9.44
N GLU A 132 -8.19 -0.48 8.47
CA GLU A 132 -9.63 -0.62 8.71
C GLU A 132 -10.01 -2.06 9.09
N ILE A 133 -9.22 -3.07 8.67
CA ILE A 133 -9.37 -4.49 9.06
C ILE A 133 -7.98 -5.08 9.31
N VAL A 134 -7.81 -5.87 10.37
CA VAL A 134 -6.52 -6.50 10.72
C VAL A 134 -6.63 -8.02 10.70
N ARG A 135 -5.68 -8.69 10.05
CA ARG A 135 -5.60 -10.15 9.99
C ARG A 135 -4.57 -10.70 10.98
N VAL A 136 -4.89 -11.81 11.63
CA VAL A 136 -3.99 -12.58 12.51
C VAL A 136 -3.87 -14.01 12.00
N THR A 137 -2.73 -14.66 12.26
CA THR A 137 -2.55 -16.09 11.94
C THR A 137 -3.20 -16.96 13.00
N VAL A 138 -3.88 -18.04 12.61
CA VAL A 138 -4.43 -19.01 13.57
C VAL A 138 -3.99 -20.41 13.12
N ASN A 139 -2.79 -20.79 13.54
CA ASN A 139 -2.04 -21.92 13.00
C ASN A 139 -1.89 -23.11 13.98
N HIS A 140 -2.19 -22.93 15.26
CA HIS A 140 -2.18 -24.00 16.26
C HIS A 140 -3.15 -23.71 17.41
N ASP A 141 -3.32 -24.71 18.29
CA ASP A 141 -4.26 -24.68 19.42
C ASP A 141 -4.10 -23.44 20.32
N ALA A 142 -2.87 -23.11 20.74
CA ALA A 142 -2.64 -21.95 21.60
C ALA A 142 -3.02 -20.61 20.92
N ALA A 143 -2.75 -20.45 19.62
CA ALA A 143 -3.17 -19.28 18.86
C ALA A 143 -4.70 -19.20 18.78
N ALA A 144 -5.38 -20.32 18.51
CA ALA A 144 -6.84 -20.37 18.48
C ALA A 144 -7.46 -20.04 19.86
N ALA A 145 -6.87 -20.55 20.95
CA ALA A 145 -7.33 -20.28 22.31
C ALA A 145 -7.13 -18.81 22.72
N ALA A 146 -6.12 -18.11 22.18
CA ALA A 146 -5.81 -16.72 22.49
C ALA A 146 -6.74 -15.70 21.80
N VAL A 147 -7.35 -16.06 20.65
CA VAL A 147 -8.17 -15.15 19.84
C VAL A 147 -9.30 -14.47 20.63
N PRO A 148 -10.13 -15.17 21.42
CA PRO A 148 -11.21 -14.52 22.19
C PRO A 148 -10.67 -13.45 23.15
N GLU A 149 -9.60 -13.75 23.89
CA GLU A 149 -9.01 -12.80 24.83
C GLU A 149 -8.44 -11.55 24.10
N ILE A 150 -7.80 -11.74 22.95
CA ILE A 150 -7.30 -10.61 22.14
C ILE A 150 -8.46 -9.72 21.70
N VAL A 151 -9.54 -10.32 21.18
CA VAL A 151 -10.71 -9.57 20.68
C VAL A 151 -11.41 -8.86 21.84
N ASP A 152 -11.67 -9.54 22.95
CA ASP A 152 -12.35 -8.94 24.11
C ASP A 152 -11.57 -7.73 24.64
N ARG A 153 -10.24 -7.85 24.82
CA ARG A 153 -9.37 -6.73 25.24
C ARG A 153 -9.39 -5.57 24.25
N LEU A 154 -9.40 -5.83 22.94
CA LEU A 154 -9.52 -4.77 21.93
C LEU A 154 -10.83 -4.00 22.09
N ARG A 155 -11.95 -4.72 22.28
CA ARG A 155 -13.27 -4.11 22.45
C ARG A 155 -13.37 -3.34 23.76
N ASP A 156 -12.82 -3.87 24.86
CA ASP A 156 -12.75 -3.19 26.16
C ASP A 156 -11.94 -1.88 26.08
N GLU A 157 -10.90 -1.85 25.24
CA GLU A 157 -10.10 -0.64 24.97
C GLU A 157 -10.71 0.27 23.88
N GLY A 158 -11.90 -0.04 23.38
CA GLY A 158 -12.63 0.79 22.42
C GLY A 158 -12.19 0.64 20.95
N TYR A 159 -11.35 -0.33 20.62
CA TYR A 159 -10.98 -0.62 19.24
C TYR A 159 -12.06 -1.46 18.57
N ALA A 160 -12.79 -0.89 17.60
CA ALA A 160 -13.81 -1.58 16.82
C ALA A 160 -13.26 -2.31 15.58
N THR A 161 -11.94 -2.27 15.34
CA THR A 161 -11.31 -2.85 14.15
C THR A 161 -11.64 -4.35 14.01
N PRO A 162 -12.18 -4.79 12.85
CA PRO A 162 -12.51 -6.19 12.63
C PRO A 162 -11.26 -7.08 12.51
N ILE A 163 -11.34 -8.28 13.10
CA ILE A 163 -10.23 -9.24 13.16
C ILE A 163 -10.51 -10.44 12.24
N VAL A 164 -9.59 -10.69 11.31
CA VAL A 164 -9.66 -11.81 10.37
C VAL A 164 -8.72 -12.94 10.82
N GLY A 165 -9.22 -14.16 10.93
CA GLY A 165 -8.38 -15.34 11.19
C GLY A 165 -7.83 -15.94 9.89
N ASP A 166 -6.52 -16.11 9.80
CA ASP A 166 -5.84 -16.73 8.65
C ASP A 166 -5.57 -18.22 8.92
N PHE A 167 -6.26 -19.09 8.19
CA PHE A 167 -6.17 -20.54 8.39
C PHE A 167 -5.51 -21.24 7.20
N HIS A 168 -4.59 -22.17 7.51
CA HIS A 168 -3.92 -23.04 6.55
C HIS A 168 -3.84 -24.45 7.13
N TYR A 169 -4.03 -25.49 6.31
CA TYR A 169 -3.90 -26.92 6.66
C TYR A 169 -4.92 -27.43 7.68
N ASN A 170 -4.89 -26.94 8.91
CA ASN A 170 -5.66 -27.43 10.05
C ASN A 170 -6.86 -26.55 10.43
N GLY A 171 -7.25 -25.58 9.60
CA GLY A 171 -8.35 -24.65 9.90
C GLY A 171 -9.67 -25.34 10.29
N HIS A 172 -10.04 -26.40 9.57
CA HIS A 172 -11.23 -27.21 9.86
C HIS A 172 -11.19 -27.86 11.25
N LEU A 173 -10.00 -28.22 11.74
CA LEU A 173 -9.81 -28.79 13.08
C LEU A 173 -9.84 -27.68 14.14
N LEU A 174 -9.08 -26.61 13.94
CA LEU A 174 -8.98 -25.51 14.91
C LEU A 174 -10.32 -24.84 15.15
N LEU A 175 -11.07 -24.54 14.09
CA LEU A 175 -12.37 -23.89 14.20
C LEU A 175 -13.42 -24.78 14.88
N THR A 176 -13.39 -26.09 14.63
CA THR A 176 -14.29 -27.05 15.29
C THR A 176 -13.90 -27.26 16.76
N LYS A 177 -12.60 -27.32 17.06
CA LYS A 177 -12.08 -27.54 18.42
C LYS A 177 -12.19 -26.29 19.31
N PHE A 178 -12.08 -25.10 18.72
CA PHE A 178 -12.11 -23.81 19.42
C PHE A 178 -13.24 -22.92 18.87
N PRO A 179 -14.52 -23.27 19.10
CA PRO A 179 -15.65 -22.51 18.57
C PRO A 179 -15.72 -21.08 19.13
N ALA A 180 -15.12 -20.81 20.29
CA ALA A 180 -14.99 -19.46 20.83
C ALA A 180 -14.16 -18.55 19.90
N ALA A 181 -13.10 -19.07 19.29
CA ALA A 181 -12.30 -18.33 18.32
C ALA A 181 -13.12 -17.99 17.08
N ALA A 182 -13.88 -18.96 16.57
CA ALA A 182 -14.74 -18.76 15.41
C ALA A 182 -15.84 -17.71 15.65
N ARG A 183 -16.40 -17.66 16.87
CA ARG A 183 -17.36 -16.61 17.29
C ARG A 183 -16.71 -15.23 17.42
N ALA A 184 -15.50 -15.16 17.98
CA ALA A 184 -14.80 -13.90 18.24
C ALA A 184 -14.27 -13.23 16.95
N LEU A 185 -13.83 -14.01 15.96
CA LEU A 185 -13.36 -13.47 14.68
C LEU A 185 -14.50 -12.82 13.87
N ASP A 186 -14.19 -11.75 13.15
CA ASP A 186 -15.16 -11.06 12.29
C ASP A 186 -15.19 -11.62 10.87
N LYS A 187 -14.15 -12.38 10.48
CA LYS A 187 -14.03 -13.01 9.16
C LYS A 187 -13.05 -14.18 9.20
N LEU A 188 -13.29 -15.18 8.36
CA LEU A 188 -12.38 -16.31 8.17
C LEU A 188 -11.69 -16.22 6.82
N ARG A 189 -10.36 -16.37 6.76
CA ARG A 189 -9.62 -16.55 5.51
C ARG A 189 -9.30 -18.03 5.34
N ILE A 190 -9.71 -18.59 4.21
CA ILE A 190 -9.40 -19.96 3.80
C ILE A 190 -8.59 -19.96 2.50
N ASN A 191 -7.62 -20.86 2.40
CA ASN A 191 -6.95 -21.17 1.14
C ASN A 191 -7.34 -22.59 0.70
N PRO A 192 -8.14 -22.75 -0.38
CA PRO A 192 -8.67 -24.05 -0.79
C PRO A 192 -7.57 -25.04 -1.19
N GLY A 193 -6.41 -24.56 -1.65
CA GLY A 193 -5.29 -25.44 -1.99
C GLY A 193 -4.51 -25.98 -0.78
N ASN A 194 -4.72 -25.39 0.40
CA ASN A 194 -4.03 -25.77 1.64
C ASN A 194 -4.93 -26.44 2.66
N VAL A 195 -6.11 -26.97 2.33
CA VAL A 195 -6.96 -27.69 3.32
C VAL A 195 -6.80 -29.21 3.28
N GLY A 196 -5.67 -29.69 2.74
CA GLY A 196 -5.33 -31.12 2.62
C GLY A 196 -5.59 -31.68 1.22
N THR A 197 -4.79 -32.66 0.79
CA THR A 197 -4.80 -33.16 -0.60
C THR A 197 -5.86 -34.22 -0.89
N LYS A 198 -6.17 -35.09 0.08
CA LYS A 198 -7.13 -36.19 -0.10
C LYS A 198 -8.58 -35.80 0.22
N HIS A 199 -8.79 -35.00 1.26
CA HIS A 199 -10.10 -34.59 1.76
C HIS A 199 -10.32 -33.07 1.61
N ARG A 200 -9.75 -32.49 0.55
CA ARG A 200 -9.72 -31.04 0.32
C ARG A 200 -11.11 -30.42 0.44
N ASP A 201 -12.04 -30.89 -0.38
CA ASP A 201 -13.38 -30.29 -0.48
C ASP A 201 -14.17 -30.52 0.81
N ALA A 202 -14.06 -31.70 1.42
CA ALA A 202 -14.68 -31.97 2.72
C ALA A 202 -14.17 -31.02 3.83
N ASN A 203 -12.86 -30.79 3.89
CA ASN A 203 -12.25 -29.88 4.85
C ASN A 203 -12.60 -28.41 4.56
N PHE A 204 -12.65 -28.02 3.29
CA PHE A 204 -13.11 -26.70 2.87
C PHE A 204 -14.56 -26.46 3.30
N THR A 205 -15.46 -27.37 2.94
CA THR A 205 -16.89 -27.34 3.30
C THR A 205 -17.08 -27.32 4.81
N GLN A 206 -16.26 -28.03 5.58
CA GLN A 206 -16.33 -27.98 7.05
C GLN A 206 -16.06 -26.57 7.59
N ILE A 207 -15.06 -25.86 7.06
CA ILE A 207 -14.80 -24.48 7.47
C ILE A 207 -15.95 -23.55 7.05
N VAL A 208 -16.49 -23.74 5.84
CA VAL A 208 -17.66 -22.97 5.37
C VAL A 208 -18.87 -23.18 6.28
N ARG A 209 -19.12 -24.41 6.74
CA ARG A 209 -20.19 -24.70 7.71
C ARG A 209 -20.00 -23.97 9.03
N VAL A 210 -18.77 -23.90 9.55
CA VAL A 210 -18.48 -23.09 10.75
C VAL A 210 -18.74 -21.60 10.49
N ALA A 211 -18.40 -21.11 9.30
CA ALA A 211 -18.69 -19.73 8.91
C ALA A 211 -20.20 -19.46 8.90
N ILE A 212 -21.01 -20.37 8.34
CA ILE A 212 -22.47 -20.29 8.34
C ILE A 212 -23.02 -20.31 9.77
N GLU A 213 -22.59 -21.27 10.59
CA GLU A 213 -23.03 -21.43 11.99
C GLU A 213 -22.82 -20.15 12.81
N HIS A 214 -21.73 -19.43 12.57
CA HIS A 214 -21.39 -18.20 13.30
C HIS A 214 -21.66 -16.92 12.53
N GLY A 215 -22.33 -16.99 11.38
CA GLY A 215 -22.68 -15.82 10.56
C GLY A 215 -21.46 -15.02 10.06
N LYS A 216 -20.34 -15.69 9.77
CA LYS A 216 -19.08 -15.05 9.41
C LYS A 216 -18.89 -15.00 7.89
N PRO A 217 -18.47 -13.85 7.33
CA PRO A 217 -17.97 -13.82 5.96
C PRO A 217 -16.67 -14.62 5.84
N VAL A 218 -16.38 -15.06 4.62
CA VAL A 218 -15.20 -15.83 4.25
C VAL A 218 -14.43 -15.12 3.16
N ARG A 219 -13.11 -15.03 3.29
CA ARG A 219 -12.24 -14.78 2.14
C ARG A 219 -11.67 -16.10 1.63
N ILE A 220 -11.98 -16.41 0.37
CA ILE A 220 -11.36 -17.51 -0.37
C ILE A 220 -10.14 -16.93 -1.08
N GLY A 221 -8.95 -17.24 -0.55
CA GLY A 221 -7.69 -16.67 -1.02
C GLY A 221 -6.77 -17.72 -1.60
N VAL A 222 -6.77 -17.82 -2.93
CA VAL A 222 -5.89 -18.70 -3.71
C VAL A 222 -4.54 -18.04 -3.90
N ASN A 223 -3.48 -18.80 -3.70
CA ASN A 223 -2.10 -18.37 -3.98
C ASN A 223 -1.45 -19.39 -4.92
N TRP A 224 -0.60 -18.92 -5.83
CA TRP A 224 0.08 -19.78 -6.81
C TRP A 224 0.94 -20.87 -6.16
N GLY A 225 1.66 -20.55 -5.07
CA GLY A 225 2.52 -21.50 -4.35
C GLY A 225 1.77 -22.63 -3.65
N SER A 226 0.44 -22.56 -3.59
CA SER A 226 -0.41 -23.59 -2.98
C SER A 226 -1.54 -24.00 -3.92
N LEU A 227 -1.36 -23.89 -5.24
CA LEU A 227 -2.40 -24.26 -6.19
C LEU A 227 -2.68 -25.77 -6.14
N ASP A 228 -3.94 -26.14 -6.34
CA ASP A 228 -4.34 -27.54 -6.45
C ASP A 228 -3.67 -28.21 -7.65
N GLN A 229 -2.79 -29.17 -7.36
CA GLN A 229 -2.00 -29.87 -8.36
C GLN A 229 -2.88 -30.70 -9.30
N ARG A 230 -4.01 -31.25 -8.82
CA ARG A 230 -4.92 -32.04 -9.67
C ARG A 230 -5.58 -31.16 -10.72
N MET A 231 -6.17 -30.05 -10.30
CA MET A 231 -6.74 -29.06 -11.21
C MET A 231 -5.71 -28.52 -12.21
N LEU A 232 -4.48 -28.25 -11.75
CA LEU A 232 -3.43 -27.80 -12.66
C LEU A 232 -3.11 -28.87 -13.72
N THR A 233 -2.96 -30.14 -13.33
CA THR A 233 -2.73 -31.24 -14.28
C THR A 233 -3.87 -31.36 -15.28
N GLU A 234 -5.13 -31.34 -14.82
CA GLU A 234 -6.30 -31.39 -15.70
C GLU A 234 -6.30 -30.25 -16.74
N LEU A 235 -5.99 -29.02 -16.31
CA LEU A 235 -5.93 -27.87 -17.20
C LEU A 235 -4.73 -27.93 -18.16
N MET A 236 -3.60 -28.48 -17.72
CA MET A 236 -2.43 -28.71 -18.58
C MET A 236 -2.73 -29.77 -19.66
N ASP A 237 -3.38 -30.88 -19.29
CA ASP A 237 -3.75 -31.95 -20.23
C ASP A 237 -4.80 -31.46 -21.25
N ALA A 238 -5.80 -30.70 -20.78
CA ALA A 238 -6.78 -30.05 -21.65
C ALA A 238 -6.11 -29.05 -22.60
N ASN A 239 -5.16 -28.25 -22.11
CA ASN A 239 -4.41 -27.31 -22.93
C ASN A 239 -3.52 -28.01 -23.98
N ALA A 240 -2.88 -29.12 -23.61
CA ALA A 240 -2.06 -29.91 -24.54
C ALA A 240 -2.88 -30.52 -25.68
N SER A 241 -4.15 -30.82 -25.41
CA SER A 241 -5.10 -31.35 -26.40
C SER A 241 -5.80 -30.26 -27.23
N SER A 242 -5.56 -28.98 -26.93
CA SER A 242 -6.17 -27.85 -27.64
C SER A 242 -5.56 -27.65 -29.02
N PRO A 243 -6.34 -27.22 -30.04
CA PRO A 243 -5.79 -26.83 -31.35
C PRO A 243 -4.76 -25.68 -31.28
N ARG A 244 -4.81 -24.87 -30.22
CA ARG A 244 -3.87 -23.76 -29.97
C ARG A 244 -3.46 -23.77 -28.50
N PRO A 245 -2.49 -24.60 -28.10
CA PRO A 245 -2.03 -24.67 -26.72
C PRO A 245 -1.45 -23.32 -26.28
N LYS A 246 -1.89 -22.85 -25.11
CA LYS A 246 -1.32 -21.68 -24.46
C LYS A 246 0.05 -22.04 -23.83
N PRO A 247 0.94 -21.05 -23.63
CA PRO A 247 2.13 -21.24 -22.80
C PRO A 247 1.75 -21.70 -21.38
N ALA A 248 2.58 -22.54 -20.76
CA ALA A 248 2.32 -23.10 -19.43
C ALA A 248 2.00 -22.02 -18.37
N GLN A 249 2.67 -20.87 -18.43
CA GLN A 249 2.42 -19.76 -17.52
C GLN A 249 1.00 -19.21 -17.63
N ALA A 250 0.42 -19.18 -18.84
CA ALA A 250 -0.96 -18.75 -19.03
C ALA A 250 -1.96 -19.77 -18.45
N VAL A 251 -1.67 -21.07 -18.61
CA VAL A 251 -2.49 -22.13 -18.00
C VAL A 251 -2.44 -22.05 -16.47
N LEU A 252 -1.28 -21.73 -15.89
CA LEU A 252 -1.15 -21.52 -14.44
C LEU A 252 -2.00 -20.35 -13.95
N MET A 253 -2.03 -19.23 -14.68
CA MET A 253 -2.90 -18.09 -14.37
C MET A 253 -4.38 -18.44 -14.50
N ASP A 254 -4.77 -19.17 -15.56
CA ASP A 254 -6.14 -19.66 -15.74
C ASP A 254 -6.56 -20.57 -14.57
N ALA A 255 -5.66 -21.46 -14.13
CA ALA A 255 -5.89 -22.36 -13.00
C ALA A 255 -6.10 -21.62 -11.67
N LEU A 256 -5.38 -20.51 -11.46
CA LEU A 256 -5.58 -19.67 -10.27
C LEU A 256 -6.98 -19.04 -10.23
N VAL A 257 -7.42 -18.49 -11.36
CA VAL A 257 -8.75 -17.88 -11.50
C VAL A 257 -9.82 -18.96 -11.33
N GLU A 258 -9.66 -20.11 -12.01
CA GLU A 258 -10.59 -21.23 -11.92
C GLU A 258 -10.71 -21.78 -10.51
N SER A 259 -9.58 -21.92 -9.80
CA SER A 259 -9.57 -22.37 -8.41
C SER A 259 -10.37 -21.43 -7.50
N ALA A 260 -10.24 -20.11 -7.69
CA ALA A 260 -10.99 -19.12 -6.90
C ALA A 260 -12.50 -19.20 -7.18
N VAL A 261 -12.89 -19.24 -8.46
CA VAL A 261 -14.31 -19.26 -8.89
C VAL A 261 -14.98 -20.57 -8.48
N ARG A 262 -14.36 -21.73 -8.70
CA ARG A 262 -14.91 -23.03 -8.28
C ARG A 262 -15.06 -23.13 -6.76
N SER A 263 -14.10 -22.58 -6.01
CA SER A 263 -14.18 -22.59 -4.55
C SER A 263 -15.30 -21.67 -4.03
N ALA A 264 -15.56 -20.55 -4.70
CA ALA A 264 -16.70 -19.68 -4.40
C ALA A 264 -18.02 -20.42 -4.62
N ALA A 265 -18.18 -21.02 -5.80
CA ALA A 265 -19.36 -21.83 -6.13
C ALA A 265 -19.58 -22.97 -5.11
N LEU A 266 -18.53 -23.68 -4.72
CA LEU A 266 -18.63 -24.73 -3.70
C LEU A 266 -19.06 -24.19 -2.32
N ALA A 267 -18.63 -22.98 -1.95
CA ALA A 267 -19.07 -22.35 -0.71
C ALA A 267 -20.57 -21.97 -0.76
N GLU A 268 -21.04 -21.48 -1.90
CA GLU A 268 -22.46 -21.17 -2.13
C GLU A 268 -23.33 -22.43 -2.17
N GLU A 269 -22.87 -23.49 -2.86
CA GLU A 269 -23.52 -24.81 -2.87
C GLU A 269 -23.62 -25.41 -1.46
N THR A 270 -22.65 -25.09 -0.58
CA THR A 270 -22.68 -25.47 0.83
C THR A 270 -23.70 -24.64 1.64
N GLY A 271 -24.18 -23.52 1.09
CA GLY A 271 -25.19 -22.65 1.68
C GLY A 271 -24.67 -21.30 2.21
N LEU A 272 -23.41 -20.94 1.93
CA LEU A 272 -22.89 -19.62 2.30
C LEU A 272 -23.47 -18.56 1.36
N GLY A 273 -23.96 -17.44 1.90
CA GLY A 273 -24.48 -16.35 1.08
C GLY A 273 -23.43 -15.76 0.14
N HIS A 274 -23.84 -15.37 -1.06
CA HIS A 274 -22.99 -14.70 -2.04
C HIS A 274 -22.39 -13.39 -1.47
N ASP A 275 -23.19 -12.66 -0.68
CA ASP A 275 -22.82 -11.47 0.11
C ASP A 275 -21.95 -11.76 1.34
N ARG A 276 -21.46 -12.99 1.49
CA ARG A 276 -20.53 -13.41 2.55
C ARG A 276 -19.17 -13.81 2.01
N ILE A 277 -18.91 -13.69 0.72
CA ILE A 277 -17.69 -14.19 0.08
C ILE A 277 -16.85 -13.03 -0.46
N VAL A 278 -15.56 -13.03 -0.16
CA VAL A 278 -14.54 -12.16 -0.79
C VAL A 278 -13.49 -13.03 -1.45
N LEU A 279 -13.02 -12.67 -2.64
CA LEU A 279 -12.05 -13.46 -3.39
C LEU A 279 -10.67 -12.78 -3.44
N SER A 280 -9.63 -13.60 -3.54
CA SER A 280 -8.29 -13.14 -3.93
C SER A 280 -7.52 -14.26 -4.61
N ALA A 281 -6.72 -13.92 -5.63
CA ALA A 281 -5.85 -14.83 -6.35
C ALA A 281 -4.47 -14.18 -6.48
N LYS A 282 -3.55 -14.43 -5.54
CA LYS A 282 -2.28 -13.69 -5.45
C LYS A 282 -1.10 -14.42 -6.10
N VAL A 283 -0.33 -13.64 -6.83
CA VAL A 283 0.97 -13.99 -7.43
C VAL A 283 2.01 -12.94 -7.02
N SER A 284 3.30 -13.25 -7.22
CA SER A 284 4.42 -12.35 -6.87
C SER A 284 4.97 -11.55 -8.06
N SER A 285 4.49 -11.83 -9.29
CA SER A 285 4.82 -11.08 -10.50
C SER A 285 3.79 -9.99 -10.78
N VAL A 286 4.27 -8.76 -11.01
CA VAL A 286 3.43 -7.57 -11.27
C VAL A 286 2.49 -7.78 -12.46
N ARG A 287 3.04 -8.21 -13.61
CA ARG A 287 2.27 -8.37 -14.86
C ARG A 287 1.25 -9.50 -14.77
N GLU A 288 1.60 -10.56 -14.04
CA GLU A 288 0.72 -11.71 -13.85
C GLU A 288 -0.43 -11.33 -12.90
N LEU A 289 -0.17 -10.55 -11.85
CA LEU A 289 -1.21 -10.08 -10.94
C LEU A 289 -2.28 -9.30 -11.70
N VAL A 290 -1.87 -8.36 -12.56
CA VAL A 290 -2.79 -7.58 -13.38
C VAL A 290 -3.63 -8.50 -14.29
N THR A 291 -3.00 -9.46 -14.95
CA THR A 291 -3.69 -10.44 -15.81
C THR A 291 -4.71 -11.28 -15.02
N VAL A 292 -4.30 -11.83 -13.88
CA VAL A 292 -5.15 -12.68 -13.02
C VAL A 292 -6.35 -11.92 -12.50
N TYR A 293 -6.18 -10.69 -12.00
CA TYR A 293 -7.30 -9.94 -11.43
C TYR A 293 -8.26 -9.39 -12.48
N ARG A 294 -7.81 -9.05 -13.69
CA ARG A 294 -8.72 -8.74 -14.80
C ARG A 294 -9.58 -9.95 -15.16
N ALA A 295 -8.95 -11.11 -15.35
CA ALA A 295 -9.67 -12.35 -15.65
C ALA A 295 -10.61 -12.79 -14.51
N LEU A 296 -10.23 -12.56 -13.25
CA LEU A 296 -11.10 -12.83 -12.10
C LEU A 296 -12.28 -11.87 -12.05
N ALA A 297 -12.05 -10.57 -12.28
CA ALA A 297 -13.08 -9.54 -12.30
C ALA A 297 -14.14 -9.74 -13.38
N GLU A 298 -13.77 -10.32 -14.53
CA GLU A 298 -14.69 -10.67 -15.62
C GLU A 298 -15.61 -11.87 -15.29
N ARG A 299 -15.23 -12.70 -14.33
CA ARG A 299 -15.88 -13.99 -14.05
C ARG A 299 -16.76 -14.02 -12.81
N THR A 300 -16.81 -12.92 -12.07
CA THR A 300 -17.56 -12.84 -10.83
C THR A 300 -17.87 -11.39 -10.50
N ASP A 301 -18.83 -11.17 -9.60
CA ASP A 301 -19.23 -9.92 -8.95
C ASP A 301 -18.91 -9.92 -7.45
N HIS A 302 -18.24 -10.95 -6.93
CA HIS A 302 -17.71 -10.91 -5.56
C HIS A 302 -16.68 -9.78 -5.38
N PRO A 303 -16.55 -9.20 -4.18
CA PRO A 303 -15.48 -8.26 -3.87
C PRO A 303 -14.11 -8.90 -3.95
N LEU A 304 -13.14 -8.12 -4.44
CA LEU A 304 -11.77 -8.58 -4.66
C LEU A 304 -10.80 -7.93 -3.66
N HIS A 305 -10.14 -8.79 -2.88
CA HIS A 305 -9.03 -8.38 -2.02
C HIS A 305 -7.72 -8.39 -2.82
N LEU A 306 -7.24 -7.21 -3.21
CA LEU A 306 -6.01 -7.05 -3.97
C LEU A 306 -4.77 -7.12 -3.08
N GLY A 307 -3.66 -7.50 -3.70
CA GLY A 307 -2.34 -7.38 -3.10
C GLY A 307 -1.33 -8.24 -3.84
N LEU A 308 -0.17 -7.66 -4.13
CA LEU A 308 1.00 -8.42 -4.57
C LEU A 308 1.51 -9.23 -3.36
N THR A 309 1.68 -10.54 -3.50
CA THR A 309 2.32 -11.34 -2.45
C THR A 309 3.83 -11.24 -2.55
N GLU A 310 4.54 -11.35 -1.43
CA GLU A 310 6.02 -11.38 -1.39
C GLU A 310 6.67 -10.20 -2.13
N ALA A 311 6.16 -8.98 -1.90
CA ALA A 311 6.63 -7.79 -2.61
C ALA A 311 8.12 -7.50 -2.34
N GLY A 312 8.62 -7.90 -1.18
CA GLY A 312 10.01 -7.77 -0.76
C GLY A 312 10.24 -6.58 0.18
N LEU A 313 11.52 -6.24 0.39
CA LEU A 313 11.98 -5.21 1.31
C LEU A 313 11.99 -3.81 0.68
N GLY A 314 11.72 -2.79 1.51
CA GLY A 314 11.98 -1.38 1.22
C GLY A 314 11.41 -0.88 -0.12
N THR A 315 12.17 -0.04 -0.82
CA THR A 315 11.76 0.62 -2.06
C THR A 315 11.30 -0.36 -3.14
N LYS A 316 11.97 -1.51 -3.29
CA LYS A 316 11.57 -2.53 -4.27
C LYS A 316 10.16 -3.04 -3.98
N GLY A 317 9.84 -3.33 -2.72
CA GLY A 317 8.52 -3.80 -2.31
C GLY A 317 7.42 -2.76 -2.54
N ILE A 318 7.72 -1.49 -2.24
CA ILE A 318 6.80 -0.37 -2.46
C ILE A 318 6.53 -0.21 -3.95
N VAL A 319 7.59 -0.06 -4.78
CA VAL A 319 7.47 0.13 -6.23
C VAL A 319 6.73 -1.03 -6.89
N ALA A 320 7.08 -2.28 -6.55
CA ALA A 320 6.42 -3.45 -7.12
C ALA A 320 4.94 -3.52 -6.76
N THR A 321 4.59 -3.21 -5.51
CA THR A 321 3.19 -3.22 -5.06
C THR A 321 2.39 -2.12 -5.76
N THR A 322 2.89 -0.88 -5.80
CA THR A 322 2.23 0.22 -6.49
C THR A 322 2.06 -0.08 -7.98
N ALA A 323 3.09 -0.59 -8.65
CA ALA A 323 3.03 -0.96 -10.08
C ALA A 323 2.04 -2.09 -10.38
N ALA A 324 1.74 -2.96 -9.39
CA ALA A 324 0.79 -4.05 -9.55
C ALA A 324 -0.66 -3.63 -9.24
N LEU A 325 -0.86 -2.76 -8.26
CA LEU A 325 -2.19 -2.35 -7.81
C LEU A 325 -2.75 -1.18 -8.61
N ALA A 326 -1.92 -0.19 -8.97
CA ALA A 326 -2.39 1.04 -9.62
C ALA A 326 -3.17 0.80 -10.93
N PRO A 327 -2.72 -0.07 -11.86
CA PRO A 327 -3.49 -0.33 -13.08
C PRO A 327 -4.87 -0.93 -12.80
N LEU A 328 -4.96 -1.86 -11.84
CA LEU A 328 -6.22 -2.51 -11.47
C LEU A 328 -7.17 -1.53 -10.79
N LEU A 329 -6.65 -0.73 -9.86
CA LEU A 329 -7.43 0.25 -9.12
C LEU A 329 -7.96 1.37 -10.03
N LEU A 330 -7.16 1.83 -11.01
CA LEU A 330 -7.60 2.78 -12.03
C LEU A 330 -8.64 2.21 -12.99
N GLU A 331 -8.69 0.89 -13.15
CA GLU A 331 -9.73 0.16 -13.87
C GLU A 331 -10.96 -0.14 -12.99
N GLY A 332 -11.00 0.37 -11.76
CA GLY A 332 -12.10 0.14 -10.83
C GLY A 332 -12.11 -1.26 -10.19
N ILE A 333 -11.06 -2.07 -10.40
CA ILE A 333 -10.93 -3.41 -9.87
C ILE A 333 -10.26 -3.35 -8.50
N GLY A 334 -10.91 -3.91 -7.49
CA GLY A 334 -10.39 -4.03 -6.12
C GLY A 334 -11.23 -3.28 -5.10
N ASP A 335 -11.68 -4.00 -4.08
CA ASP A 335 -12.60 -3.50 -3.06
C ASP A 335 -11.94 -3.39 -1.69
N THR A 336 -10.82 -4.10 -1.54
CA THR A 336 -9.94 -3.97 -0.40
C THR A 336 -8.51 -4.29 -0.81
N ILE A 337 -7.53 -3.65 -0.20
CA ILE A 337 -6.12 -3.86 -0.51
C ILE A 337 -5.33 -4.26 0.73
N ARG A 338 -4.29 -5.07 0.51
CA ARG A 338 -3.19 -5.25 1.46
C ARG A 338 -1.86 -5.18 0.74
N VAL A 339 -0.98 -4.36 1.27
CA VAL A 339 0.44 -4.27 0.88
C VAL A 339 1.22 -5.34 1.65
N SER A 340 2.02 -6.17 0.96
CA SER A 340 2.76 -7.28 1.58
C SER A 340 4.26 -6.99 1.64
N LEU A 341 4.64 -5.99 2.43
CA LEU A 341 6.05 -5.64 2.63
C LEU A 341 6.70 -6.59 3.63
N THR A 342 7.95 -6.95 3.35
CA THR A 342 8.83 -7.50 4.38
C THR A 342 9.31 -6.30 5.22
N PRO A 343 8.99 -6.23 6.51
CA PRO A 343 9.55 -5.19 7.37
C PRO A 343 11.06 -5.43 7.55
N LYS A 344 11.80 -4.36 7.82
CA LYS A 344 13.19 -4.49 8.32
C LYS A 344 13.15 -5.18 9.69
N PRO A 345 14.25 -5.81 10.16
CA PRO A 345 14.37 -6.21 11.56
C PRO A 345 14.03 -5.03 12.47
N ASP A 346 13.18 -5.27 13.47
CA ASP A 346 12.64 -4.25 14.38
C ASP A 346 11.95 -3.06 13.68
N GLY A 347 11.57 -3.26 12.41
CA GLY A 347 10.92 -2.26 11.59
C GLY A 347 9.45 -2.10 11.94
N ASP A 348 8.92 -0.91 11.68
CA ASP A 348 7.53 -0.60 11.94
C ASP A 348 6.58 -1.42 11.04
N ARG A 349 5.73 -2.23 11.67
CA ARG A 349 4.73 -3.04 10.96
C ARG A 349 3.66 -2.19 10.29
N ALA A 350 3.40 -0.97 10.78
CA ALA A 350 2.44 -0.03 10.21
C ALA A 350 2.88 0.56 8.85
N GLU A 351 4.12 0.33 8.41
CA GLU A 351 4.58 0.81 7.11
C GLU A 351 3.73 0.23 5.95
N GLU A 352 3.25 -1.02 6.06
CA GLU A 352 2.37 -1.59 5.03
C GLU A 352 1.03 -0.84 4.93
N VAL A 353 0.53 -0.32 6.05
CA VAL A 353 -0.71 0.49 6.12
C VAL A 353 -0.48 1.86 5.50
N ARG A 354 0.62 2.54 5.86
CA ARG A 354 0.96 3.86 5.29
C ARG A 354 1.11 3.78 3.78
N VAL A 355 1.81 2.77 3.27
CA VAL A 355 1.97 2.56 1.82
C VAL A 355 0.63 2.27 1.15
N ALA A 356 -0.25 1.47 1.76
CA ALA A 356 -1.58 1.20 1.22
C ALA A 356 -2.42 2.47 1.11
N ARG A 357 -2.43 3.31 2.16
CA ARG A 357 -3.09 4.62 2.18
C ARG A 357 -2.54 5.52 1.08
N GLN A 358 -1.22 5.63 0.97
CA GLN A 358 -0.58 6.48 -0.05
C GLN A 358 -0.86 6.00 -1.49
N ILE A 359 -0.97 4.70 -1.74
CA ILE A 359 -1.38 4.18 -3.06
C ILE A 359 -2.78 4.68 -3.41
N LEU A 360 -3.77 4.48 -2.53
CA LEU A 360 -5.15 4.90 -2.81
C LEU A 360 -5.27 6.42 -2.95
N GLN A 361 -4.51 7.15 -2.15
CA GLN A 361 -4.52 8.61 -2.15
C GLN A 361 -3.82 9.23 -3.35
N SER A 362 -2.69 8.68 -3.77
CA SER A 362 -1.99 9.10 -4.99
C SER A 362 -2.82 8.87 -6.25
N LEU A 363 -3.79 7.95 -6.20
CA LEU A 363 -4.72 7.65 -7.29
C LEU A 363 -6.03 8.44 -7.18
N GLY A 364 -6.22 9.26 -6.14
CA GLY A 364 -7.47 9.99 -5.90
C GLY A 364 -8.67 9.11 -5.54
N ILE A 365 -8.43 7.89 -5.03
CA ILE A 365 -9.49 6.92 -4.68
C ILE A 365 -9.98 7.13 -3.24
N ARG A 366 -9.07 7.50 -2.33
CA ARG A 366 -9.35 7.78 -0.92
C ARG A 366 -8.45 8.90 -0.45
N HIS A 367 -8.95 9.76 0.43
CA HIS A 367 -8.16 10.78 1.10
C HIS A 367 -8.04 10.41 2.58
N PHE A 368 -6.83 10.45 3.14
CA PHE A 368 -6.62 10.08 4.55
C PHE A 368 -5.96 11.17 5.39
N GLU A 369 -5.21 12.07 4.76
CA GLU A 369 -4.51 13.21 5.36
C GLU A 369 -4.20 14.24 4.25
N PRO A 370 -4.02 15.54 4.54
CA PRO A 370 -3.65 16.50 3.51
C PRO A 370 -2.41 16.08 2.71
N GLN A 371 -2.43 16.24 1.39
CA GLN A 371 -1.29 15.93 0.53
C GLN A 371 -0.34 17.12 0.43
N VAL A 372 0.95 16.87 0.64
CA VAL A 372 1.99 17.87 0.40
C VAL A 372 2.64 17.63 -0.96
N THR A 373 2.36 18.51 -1.91
CA THR A 373 3.05 18.57 -3.19
C THR A 373 4.30 19.43 -3.05
N SER A 374 5.48 18.85 -3.26
CA SER A 374 6.74 19.56 -3.20
C SER A 374 7.60 19.35 -4.44
N CYS A 375 8.31 20.38 -4.87
CA CYS A 375 9.27 20.23 -5.96
C CYS A 375 10.47 19.36 -5.53
N PRO A 376 11.20 18.71 -6.45
CA PRO A 376 12.39 17.92 -6.07
C PRO A 376 13.55 18.76 -5.50
N GLY A 377 13.48 20.09 -5.65
CA GLY A 377 14.63 20.98 -5.47
C GLY A 377 15.57 20.91 -6.69
N CYS A 378 16.32 22.00 -6.91
CA CYS A 378 17.35 22.08 -7.96
C CYS A 378 18.38 23.17 -7.58
N GLY A 379 19.36 23.43 -8.44
CA GLY A 379 20.37 24.47 -8.20
C GLY A 379 19.82 25.91 -8.11
N ARG A 380 18.51 26.11 -8.26
CA ARG A 380 17.84 27.40 -8.05
C ARG A 380 17.37 27.62 -6.62
N THR A 381 17.47 26.65 -5.73
CA THR A 381 17.03 26.77 -4.32
C THR A 381 18.10 26.29 -3.36
N THR A 382 18.07 26.78 -2.13
CA THR A 382 18.89 26.24 -1.04
C THR A 382 18.36 24.86 -0.66
N SER A 383 19.07 23.81 -1.08
CA SER A 383 18.58 22.43 -0.96
C SER A 383 18.20 22.08 0.48
N THR A 384 19.01 22.46 1.47
CA THR A 384 18.78 22.08 2.88
C THR A 384 17.54 22.75 3.47
N PHE A 385 17.45 24.09 3.45
CA PHE A 385 16.31 24.81 4.03
C PHE A 385 14.96 24.42 3.39
N PHE A 386 14.94 24.27 2.06
CA PHE A 386 13.73 23.83 1.35
C PHE A 386 13.31 22.40 1.77
N GLN A 387 14.28 21.48 1.87
CA GLN A 387 14.02 20.09 2.27
C GLN A 387 13.51 20.03 3.71
N GLU A 388 14.15 20.75 4.64
CA GLU A 388 13.73 20.85 6.04
C GLU A 388 12.32 21.42 6.17
N MET A 389 12.00 22.51 5.46
CA MET A 389 10.66 23.07 5.47
C MET A 389 9.60 22.09 4.94
N ALA A 390 9.85 21.41 3.82
CA ALA A 390 8.91 20.44 3.27
C ALA A 390 8.67 19.27 4.24
N GLN A 391 9.73 18.80 4.91
CA GLN A 391 9.65 17.78 5.94
C GLN A 391 8.88 18.25 7.17
N ASP A 392 9.12 19.47 7.63
CA ASP A 392 8.47 20.06 8.80
C ASP A 392 6.97 20.26 8.59
N ILE A 393 6.57 20.75 7.42
CA ILE A 393 5.14 20.92 7.07
C ILE A 393 4.45 19.56 6.96
N THR A 394 5.09 18.57 6.32
CA THR A 394 4.55 17.21 6.23
C THR A 394 4.39 16.58 7.62
N SER A 395 5.38 16.77 8.50
CA SER A 395 5.34 16.23 9.87
C SER A 395 4.27 16.92 10.70
N TYR A 396 4.18 18.25 10.63
CA TYR A 396 3.15 19.03 11.31
C TYR A 396 1.74 18.57 10.93
N ILE A 397 1.45 18.41 9.63
CA ILE A 397 0.16 17.89 9.17
C ILE A 397 -0.13 16.53 9.79
N ARG A 398 0.82 15.59 9.73
CA ARG A 398 0.66 14.25 10.29
C ARG A 398 0.37 14.27 11.80
N ASP A 399 1.10 15.09 12.55
CA ASP A 399 0.95 15.21 14.00
C ASP A 399 -0.40 15.84 14.39
N MET A 400 -0.94 16.72 13.53
CA MET A 400 -2.23 17.36 13.74
C MET A 400 -3.43 16.49 13.30
N MET A 401 -3.24 15.53 12.39
CA MET A 401 -4.34 14.71 11.86
C MET A 401 -5.23 14.02 12.91
N PRO A 402 -4.71 13.48 14.03
CA PRO A 402 -5.57 12.92 15.09
C PRO A 402 -6.58 13.91 15.67
N ILE A 403 -6.21 15.20 15.72
CA ILE A 403 -7.07 16.30 16.16
C ILE A 403 -7.96 16.75 14.99
N TRP A 404 -7.34 17.04 13.85
CA TRP A 404 -8.04 17.61 12.70
C TRP A 404 -9.12 16.71 12.13
N ARG A 405 -8.92 15.38 12.09
CA ARG A 405 -9.96 14.44 11.64
C ARG A 405 -11.24 14.54 12.46
N ARG A 406 -11.16 14.94 13.74
CA ARG A 406 -12.32 15.07 14.62
C ARG A 406 -12.96 16.45 14.55
N GLU A 407 -12.15 17.50 14.47
CA GLU A 407 -12.61 18.88 14.55
C GLU A 407 -12.92 19.52 13.19
N TYR A 408 -12.31 18.99 12.12
CA TYR A 408 -12.33 19.57 10.78
C TYR A 408 -12.64 18.49 9.73
N PRO A 409 -13.90 17.99 9.64
CA PRO A 409 -14.28 17.00 8.64
C PRO A 409 -13.94 17.47 7.22
N GLY A 410 -13.40 16.57 6.39
CA GLY A 410 -13.00 16.88 5.00
C GLY A 410 -11.61 17.50 4.85
N VAL A 411 -10.91 17.79 5.96
CA VAL A 411 -9.53 18.31 5.93
C VAL A 411 -8.56 17.36 5.21
N GLU A 412 -8.83 16.07 5.20
CA GLU A 412 -8.05 15.07 4.48
C GLU A 412 -7.99 15.29 2.95
N GLU A 413 -8.95 16.02 2.39
CA GLU A 413 -8.98 16.40 0.97
C GLU A 413 -8.10 17.62 0.65
N MET A 414 -7.51 18.27 1.67
CA MET A 414 -6.69 19.46 1.48
C MET A 414 -5.38 19.15 0.76
N ASP A 415 -5.07 19.94 -0.27
CA ASP A 415 -3.78 19.95 -0.95
C ASP A 415 -2.93 21.13 -0.49
N VAL A 416 -1.68 20.84 -0.11
CA VAL A 416 -0.69 21.82 0.33
C VAL A 416 0.50 21.81 -0.63
N ALA A 417 0.96 22.98 -1.07
CA ALA A 417 2.16 23.08 -1.93
C ALA A 417 3.35 23.72 -1.19
N VAL A 418 4.53 23.10 -1.31
CA VAL A 418 5.80 23.65 -0.80
C VAL A 418 6.82 23.67 -1.93
N MET A 419 7.13 24.85 -2.44
CA MET A 419 7.89 25.01 -3.68
C MET A 419 9.19 25.79 -3.44
N GLY A 420 10.30 25.34 -4.04
CA GLY A 420 11.63 25.87 -3.73
C GLY A 420 12.05 27.15 -4.48
N CYS A 421 11.34 27.59 -5.52
CA CYS A 421 11.66 28.82 -6.26
C CYS A 421 10.46 29.33 -7.09
N VAL A 422 10.57 30.54 -7.63
CA VAL A 422 9.46 31.20 -8.38
C VAL A 422 9.12 30.58 -9.75
N VAL A 423 9.93 29.68 -10.31
CA VAL A 423 9.71 29.16 -11.68
C VAL A 423 8.39 28.40 -11.78
N ASN A 424 8.20 27.40 -10.90
CA ASN A 424 6.95 26.65 -10.81
C ASN A 424 6.19 26.98 -9.52
N GLY A 425 6.81 27.67 -8.56
CA GLY A 425 6.26 27.86 -7.22
C GLY A 425 4.89 28.52 -7.19
N PRO A 426 4.68 29.71 -7.80
CA PRO A 426 3.39 30.35 -7.87
C PRO A 426 2.34 29.53 -8.63
N GLY A 427 2.74 28.82 -9.68
CA GLY A 427 1.83 28.03 -10.51
C GLY A 427 1.25 26.84 -9.76
N GLU A 428 2.09 26.07 -9.06
CA GLU A 428 1.67 24.92 -8.26
C GLU A 428 0.95 25.38 -6.97
N SER A 429 1.43 26.44 -6.33
CA SER A 429 0.80 26.95 -5.09
C SER A 429 -0.62 27.47 -5.32
N LYS A 430 -0.94 27.95 -6.53
CA LYS A 430 -2.29 28.35 -6.90
C LYS A 430 -3.22 27.18 -7.26
N GLN A 431 -2.65 26.00 -7.55
CA GLN A 431 -3.44 24.79 -7.80
C GLN A 431 -3.80 24.07 -6.50
N ALA A 432 -2.96 24.21 -5.47
CA ALA A 432 -3.25 23.74 -4.12
C ALA A 432 -4.28 24.63 -3.38
N ASN A 433 -4.87 24.09 -2.32
CA ASN A 433 -5.69 24.87 -1.39
C ASN A 433 -4.89 25.98 -0.72
N ILE A 434 -3.66 25.64 -0.33
CA ILE A 434 -2.69 26.57 0.24
C ILE A 434 -1.29 26.19 -0.22
N GLY A 435 -0.47 27.18 -0.57
CA GLY A 435 0.89 26.91 -1.00
C GLY A 435 1.86 28.04 -0.75
N ILE A 436 3.13 27.69 -0.54
CA ILE A 436 4.22 28.64 -0.38
C ILE A 436 5.29 28.43 -1.46
N SER A 437 5.74 29.54 -2.05
CA SER A 437 6.86 29.57 -2.98
C SER A 437 8.06 30.23 -2.33
N LEU A 438 9.05 29.45 -1.93
CA LEU A 438 10.31 29.94 -1.37
C LEU A 438 11.12 30.74 -2.40
N PRO A 439 12.00 31.64 -1.93
CA PRO A 439 12.92 32.35 -2.80
C PRO A 439 14.04 31.42 -3.28
N GLY A 440 14.36 31.53 -4.57
CA GLY A 440 15.56 30.92 -5.12
C GLY A 440 16.84 31.67 -4.79
N THR A 441 17.99 31.07 -5.14
CA THR A 441 19.35 31.56 -4.80
C THR A 441 19.65 33.00 -5.26
N PHE A 442 19.01 33.46 -6.33
CA PHE A 442 19.20 34.80 -6.91
C PHE A 442 17.90 35.62 -6.92
N GLU A 443 16.98 35.29 -6.00
CA GLU A 443 15.67 35.91 -5.90
C GLU A 443 15.60 36.73 -4.60
N GLU A 444 14.68 37.70 -4.54
CA GLU A 444 14.46 38.45 -3.30
C GLU A 444 14.06 37.50 -2.17
N PRO A 445 14.56 37.66 -0.93
CA PRO A 445 14.34 36.74 0.19
C PRO A 445 12.92 36.85 0.74
N THR A 446 11.95 36.52 -0.09
CA THR A 446 10.52 36.63 0.17
C THR A 446 9.84 35.36 -0.32
N ALA A 447 8.86 34.87 0.44
CA ALA A 447 8.07 33.72 0.03
C ALA A 447 6.59 34.09 -0.08
N PRO A 448 6.07 34.31 -1.30
CA PRO A 448 4.64 34.49 -1.48
C PRO A 448 3.88 33.21 -1.10
N VAL A 449 2.82 33.40 -0.32
CA VAL A 449 1.83 32.39 0.05
C VAL A 449 0.56 32.62 -0.75
N TYR A 450 0.03 31.54 -1.30
CA TYR A 450 -1.20 31.51 -2.07
C TYR A 450 -2.24 30.70 -1.31
N ILE A 451 -3.48 31.18 -1.33
CA ILE A 451 -4.63 30.51 -0.73
C ILE A 451 -5.75 30.52 -1.76
N ASP A 452 -6.33 29.35 -2.02
CA ASP A 452 -7.42 29.17 -2.97
C ASP A 452 -7.14 29.84 -4.33
N GLY A 453 -5.92 29.73 -4.85
CA GLY A 453 -5.51 30.29 -6.15
C GLY A 453 -5.13 31.77 -6.17
N GLU A 454 -5.32 32.50 -5.06
CA GLU A 454 -5.02 33.93 -4.96
C GLU A 454 -3.78 34.19 -4.08
N HIS A 455 -3.05 35.27 -4.37
CA HIS A 455 -1.95 35.70 -3.50
C HIS A 455 -2.53 36.23 -2.18
N ALA A 456 -2.07 35.68 -1.06
CA ALA A 456 -2.59 36.02 0.27
C ALA A 456 -1.63 36.94 1.04
N VAL A 457 -0.36 36.53 1.16
CA VAL A 457 0.66 37.26 1.92
C VAL A 457 2.04 36.93 1.37
N THR A 458 3.05 37.73 1.71
CA THR A 458 4.45 37.46 1.39
C THR A 458 5.25 37.44 2.69
N LEU A 459 5.79 36.27 3.03
CA LEU A 459 6.56 36.03 4.25
C LEU A 459 8.05 36.37 4.06
N ARG A 460 8.74 36.73 5.14
CA ARG A 460 10.17 37.11 5.16
C ARG A 460 10.81 36.74 6.50
N GLY A 461 12.13 36.54 6.50
CA GLY A 461 12.91 36.36 7.73
C GLY A 461 12.93 34.92 8.27
N GLU A 462 13.49 34.76 9.47
CA GLU A 462 13.78 33.44 10.07
C GLU A 462 12.53 32.71 10.59
N GLY A 463 11.43 33.41 10.88
CA GLY A 463 10.18 32.86 11.42
C GLY A 463 9.22 32.26 10.39
N LEU A 464 9.61 32.26 9.12
CA LEU A 464 8.73 31.99 7.97
C LEU A 464 8.03 30.62 8.02
N VAL A 465 8.70 29.58 8.53
CA VAL A 465 8.12 28.23 8.63
C VAL A 465 6.99 28.20 9.66
N GLU A 466 7.19 28.81 10.82
CA GLU A 466 6.17 28.89 11.88
C GLU A 466 5.02 29.81 11.50
N GLU A 467 5.31 30.92 10.82
CA GLU A 467 4.28 31.78 10.23
C GLU A 467 3.43 31.03 9.21
N PHE A 468 4.05 30.23 8.33
CA PHE A 468 3.31 29.42 7.37
C PHE A 468 2.47 28.32 8.03
N LYS A 469 2.98 27.66 9.08
CA LYS A 469 2.18 26.71 9.89
C LYS A 469 0.96 27.40 10.53
N GLY A 470 1.13 28.62 11.03
CA GLY A 470 0.03 29.44 11.54
C GLY A 470 -1.03 29.73 10.48
N ILE A 471 -0.61 30.15 9.28
CA ILE A 471 -1.52 30.42 8.16
C ILE A 471 -2.23 29.13 7.71
N LEU A 472 -1.51 28.00 7.66
CA LEU A 472 -2.08 26.69 7.35
C LEU A 472 -3.15 26.29 8.35
N PHE A 473 -2.88 26.44 9.64
CA PHE A 473 -3.87 26.15 10.69
C PHE A 473 -5.08 27.08 10.61
N ASP A 474 -4.87 28.38 10.37
CA ASP A 474 -5.97 29.34 10.18
C ASP A 474 -6.80 29.02 8.94
N TYR A 475 -6.17 28.55 7.86
CA TYR A 475 -6.87 28.03 6.69
C TYR A 475 -7.75 26.83 7.07
N VAL A 476 -7.18 25.84 7.76
CA VAL A 476 -7.93 24.65 8.20
C VAL A 476 -9.14 25.04 9.04
N ARG A 477 -8.93 25.87 10.06
CA ARG A 477 -10.00 26.34 10.96
C ARG A 477 -11.09 27.11 10.21
N ARG A 478 -10.72 28.00 9.28
CA ARG A 478 -11.68 28.81 8.53
C ARG A 478 -12.47 27.99 7.51
N THR A 479 -11.81 27.07 6.81
CA THR A 479 -12.39 26.34 5.68
C THR A 479 -13.19 25.12 6.16
N TYR A 480 -12.69 24.40 7.16
CA TYR A 480 -13.28 23.13 7.62
C TYR A 480 -13.91 23.22 9.02
N GLY A 481 -13.71 24.32 9.76
CA GLY A 481 -14.27 24.48 11.12
C GLY A 481 -15.72 24.97 11.17
N ALA A 482 -16.29 25.41 10.04
CA ALA A 482 -17.62 26.02 10.01
C ALA A 482 -18.77 25.01 10.21
N GLU A 483 -18.55 23.71 9.98
CA GLU A 483 -19.63 22.70 10.08
C GLU A 483 -19.95 22.27 11.52
N VAL A 484 -19.05 22.47 12.49
CA VAL A 484 -19.29 22.06 13.89
C VAL A 484 -20.29 22.98 14.61
N SER A 485 -20.57 24.18 14.08
CA SER A 485 -21.44 25.18 14.73
C SER A 485 -22.93 25.09 14.36
N ALA A 486 -23.32 24.20 13.43
CA ALA A 486 -24.70 24.05 12.97
C ALA A 486 -25.36 22.70 13.32
N GLY A 487 -24.81 21.97 14.31
CA GLY A 487 -25.40 20.77 14.90
C GLY A 487 -26.32 21.10 16.07
N ASN A 488 -27.63 21.06 15.82
CA ASN A 488 -28.79 21.20 16.71
C ASN A 488 -28.57 20.89 18.22
N PRO A 489 -29.07 21.73 19.15
CA PRO A 489 -29.12 21.40 20.58
C PRO A 489 -30.24 20.38 20.84
N SER A 490 -29.90 19.27 21.51
CA SER A 490 -30.80 18.41 22.28
C SER A 490 -32.10 17.93 21.60
N LYS A 491 -32.16 16.63 21.25
CA LYS A 491 -33.24 15.72 21.65
C LYS A 491 -32.87 14.27 21.41
#